data_AF-A0A972DB43-F1
#
_entry.id   AF-A0A972DB43-F1
#
_cell.length_a   1.000
_cell.length_b   1.000
_cell.length_c   1.000
_cell.angle_alpha   90.00
_cell.angle_beta   90.00
_cell.angle_gamma   90.00
#
_symmetry.space_group_name_H-M   'P 1'
#
loop_
_entity.id
_entity.type
_entity.pdbx_description
1 polymer ?
#
loop_
_entity_poly.entity_id
_entity_poly.type
_entity_poly.pdbx_seq_one_letter_code
_entity_poly.pdbx_strand_id
1 'polypeptide(L)'
;MRVAFRLDASRSVGLGHLSRSSNLARALEQRGAHVSFVVGGEGGVELARTWLPPSMPVSPAGADQDDLPTLVAHVEQAGADVVIVDHYGLSSSYLRALRASVGALVILDDLGDRDLTASDLVVNTTPAGMLVDYPASLAPRLLRGDYVLLHPAFAQSR
;
A
#
# COMPACT_ATOMS: atom_id res chain seq x y z
N MET A 1 -10.98 3.17 12.67
CA MET A 1 -10.55 2.37 11.50
C MET A 1 -9.12 1.92 11.72
N ARG A 2 -8.81 0.68 11.37
CA ARG A 2 -7.49 0.06 11.52
C ARG A 2 -6.98 -0.33 10.14
N VAL A 3 -5.80 0.14 9.77
CA VAL A 3 -5.25 0.01 8.41
C VAL A 3 -3.89 -0.67 8.48
N ALA A 4 -3.71 -1.72 7.69
CA ALA A 4 -2.41 -2.37 7.51
C ALA A 4 -1.85 -2.03 6.12
N PHE A 5 -0.58 -1.67 6.06
CA PHE A 5 0.16 -1.50 4.81
C PHE A 5 1.00 -2.73 4.52
N ARG A 6 1.05 -3.16 3.25
CA ARG A 6 2.04 -4.10 2.74
C ARG A 6 2.85 -3.45 1.63
N LEU A 7 4.16 -3.32 1.84
CA LEU A 7 5.07 -2.81 0.81
C LEU A 7 6.48 -3.37 0.97
N ASP A 8 7.24 -3.37 -0.12
CA ASP A 8 8.67 -3.66 -0.07
C ASP A 8 9.49 -2.37 -0.04
N ALA A 9 10.53 -2.39 0.79
CA ALA A 9 11.52 -1.34 0.86
C ALA A 9 12.90 -1.97 1.00
N SER A 10 13.83 -1.55 0.15
CA SER A 10 15.23 -1.92 0.30
C SER A 10 16.09 -0.87 -0.40
N ARG A 11 17.40 -0.91 -0.17
CA ARG A 11 18.33 -0.03 -0.89
C ARG A 11 18.35 -0.29 -2.40
N SER A 12 18.04 -1.51 -2.83
CA SER A 12 18.04 -1.93 -4.24
C SER A 12 16.71 -1.66 -4.95
N VAL A 13 15.58 -1.87 -4.26
CA VAL A 13 14.21 -1.62 -4.79
C VAL A 13 13.87 -0.12 -4.75
N GLY A 14 14.51 0.63 -3.86
CA GLY A 14 14.32 2.07 -3.70
C GLY A 14 13.32 2.42 -2.61
N LEU A 15 13.15 3.73 -2.39
CA LEU A 15 12.35 4.28 -1.28
C LEU A 15 10.98 4.82 -1.72
N GLY A 16 10.61 4.61 -2.98
CA GLY A 16 9.37 5.15 -3.57
C GLY A 16 8.13 4.72 -2.82
N HIS A 17 7.96 3.41 -2.60
CA HIS A 17 6.83 2.85 -1.84
C HIS A 17 6.77 3.42 -0.43
N LEU A 18 7.91 3.42 0.28
CA LEU A 18 7.97 3.89 1.66
C LEU A 18 7.63 5.39 1.76
N SER A 19 8.10 6.20 0.83
CA SER A 19 7.81 7.63 0.79
C SER A 19 6.32 7.92 0.65
N ARG A 20 5.66 7.37 -0.38
CA ARG A 20 4.23 7.64 -0.60
C ARG A 20 3.33 6.97 0.44
N SER A 21 3.64 5.73 0.82
CA SER A 21 2.87 4.99 1.82
C SER A 21 2.99 5.65 3.19
N SER A 22 4.15 6.18 3.58
CA SER A 22 4.30 6.92 4.85
C SER A 22 3.51 8.24 4.86
N ASN A 23 3.46 8.97 3.73
CA ASN A 23 2.64 10.17 3.62
C ASN A 23 1.13 9.86 3.76
N LEU A 24 0.65 8.81 3.09
CA LEU A 24 -0.73 8.37 3.22
C LEU A 24 -1.04 7.88 4.64
N ALA A 25 -0.15 7.09 5.24
CA ALA A 25 -0.31 6.60 6.60
C ALA A 25 -0.42 7.74 7.63
N ARG A 26 0.44 8.77 7.53
CA ARG A 26 0.34 9.96 8.39
C ARG A 26 -0.98 10.70 8.19
N ALA A 27 -1.42 10.86 6.95
CA ALA A 27 -2.70 11.50 6.64
C ALA A 27 -3.91 10.71 7.18
N LEU A 28 -3.82 9.39 7.22
CA LEU A 28 -4.83 8.50 7.83
C LEU A 28 -4.80 8.58 9.36
N GLU A 29 -3.62 8.56 9.98
CA GLU A 29 -3.46 8.69 11.43
C GLU A 29 -3.98 10.04 11.94
N GLN A 30 -3.71 11.12 11.21
CA GLN A 30 -4.29 12.46 11.49
C GLN A 30 -5.82 12.48 11.43
N ARG A 31 -6.44 11.54 10.72
CA ARG A 31 -7.90 11.34 10.65
C ARG A 31 -8.41 10.31 11.67
N GLY A 32 -7.56 9.89 12.61
CA GLY A 32 -7.91 8.96 13.69
C GLY A 32 -7.82 7.48 13.31
N ALA A 33 -7.16 7.12 12.21
CA ALA A 33 -6.88 5.73 11.89
C ALA A 33 -5.71 5.18 12.72
N HIS A 34 -5.79 3.91 13.11
CA HIS A 34 -4.62 3.18 13.63
C HIS A 34 -3.94 2.49 12.47
N VAL A 35 -2.64 2.75 12.28
CA VAL A 35 -1.90 2.27 11.11
C VAL A 35 -0.78 1.32 11.54
N SER A 36 -0.59 0.25 10.78
CA SER A 36 0.51 -0.71 10.95
C SER A 36 1.11 -1.08 9.60
N PHE A 37 2.33 -1.61 9.59
CA PHE A 37 3.08 -1.93 8.39
C PHE A 37 3.63 -3.36 8.43
N VAL A 38 3.55 -4.04 7.31
CA VAL A 38 4.24 -5.30 6.99
C VAL A 38 5.21 -4.99 5.86
N VAL A 39 6.52 -5.09 6.13
CA VAL A 39 7.57 -4.60 5.22
C VAL A 39 8.51 -5.72 4.83
N GLY A 40 8.63 -5.95 3.53
CA GLY A 40 9.58 -6.88 2.93
C GLY A 40 10.79 -6.16 2.35
N GLY A 41 11.73 -6.95 1.82
CA GLY A 41 13.00 -6.46 1.28
C GLY A 41 14.14 -6.40 2.31
N GLU A 42 15.37 -6.52 1.82
CA GLU A 42 16.58 -6.52 2.64
C GLU A 42 16.76 -5.19 3.38
N GLY A 43 16.78 -5.25 4.72
CA GLY A 43 16.87 -4.08 5.59
C GLY A 43 15.61 -3.20 5.59
N GLY A 44 14.50 -3.69 5.03
CA GLY A 44 13.28 -2.92 4.83
C GLY A 44 12.61 -2.49 6.13
N VAL A 45 12.61 -3.36 7.15
CA VAL A 45 12.01 -3.06 8.47
C VAL A 45 12.79 -1.97 9.19
N GLU A 46 14.12 -2.07 9.21
CA GLU A 46 15.00 -1.06 9.83
C GLU A 46 14.82 0.29 9.15
N LEU A 47 14.79 0.29 7.83
CA LEU A 47 14.56 1.47 7.02
C LEU A 47 13.18 2.08 7.30
N ALA A 48 12.11 1.27 7.30
CA ALA A 48 10.76 1.74 7.59
C ALA A 48 10.65 2.38 8.99
N ARG A 49 11.32 1.80 10.00
CA ARG A 49 11.36 2.36 11.36
C ARG A 49 12.06 3.72 11.45
N THR A 50 12.95 4.05 10.51
CA THR A 50 13.55 5.40 10.45
C THR A 50 12.64 6.44 9.80
N TRP A 51 11.66 6.02 8.99
CA TRP A 51 10.72 6.89 8.29
C TRP A 51 9.40 7.07 9.04
N LEU A 52 8.97 6.04 9.78
CA LEU A 52 7.67 5.98 10.42
C LEU A 52 7.79 6.36 11.91
N PRO A 53 6.77 7.03 12.48
CA PRO A 53 6.74 7.30 13.90
C PRO A 53 6.58 6.00 14.71
N PRO A 54 7.00 5.96 15.99
CA PRO A 54 6.84 4.78 16.85
C PRO A 54 5.39 4.33 17.04
N SER A 55 4.40 5.19 16.78
CA SER A 55 2.97 4.87 16.82
C SER A 55 2.52 3.91 15.72
N MET A 56 3.31 3.73 14.66
CA MET A 56 3.03 2.85 13.53
C MET A 56 3.91 1.59 13.61
N PRO A 57 3.44 0.49 14.22
CA PRO A 57 4.22 -0.72 14.34
C PRO A 57 4.59 -1.29 12.97
N VAL A 58 5.83 -1.77 12.86
CA VAL A 58 6.41 -2.36 11.65
C VAL A 58 6.83 -3.81 11.93
N SER A 59 6.24 -4.73 11.19
CA SER A 59 6.53 -6.16 11.18
C SER A 59 7.25 -6.55 9.88
N PRO A 60 8.14 -7.54 9.89
CA PRO A 60 8.71 -8.08 8.66
C PRO A 60 7.64 -8.79 7.84
N ALA A 61 7.73 -8.67 6.52
CA ALA A 61 7.07 -9.59 5.62
C ALA A 61 7.85 -10.91 5.52
N GLY A 62 7.17 -11.95 5.06
CA GLY A 62 7.83 -13.15 4.51
C GLY A 62 8.49 -12.87 3.16
N ALA A 63 8.93 -13.93 2.48
CA ALA A 63 9.54 -13.80 1.16
C ALA A 63 8.48 -13.54 0.07
N ASP A 64 8.54 -12.37 -0.57
CA ASP A 64 7.79 -11.99 -1.77
C ASP A 64 6.34 -12.54 -1.83
N GLN A 65 6.04 -13.42 -2.79
CA GLN A 65 4.69 -13.99 -3.01
C GLN A 65 4.23 -14.96 -1.92
N ASP A 66 5.16 -15.49 -1.13
CA ASP A 66 4.88 -16.53 -0.14
C ASP A 66 4.58 -15.94 1.25
N ASP A 67 4.58 -14.61 1.37
CA ASP A 67 4.33 -13.93 2.63
C ASP A 67 2.85 -13.80 3.03
N LEU A 68 1.93 -14.22 2.17
CA LEU A 68 0.49 -14.05 2.37
C LEU A 68 0.03 -14.55 3.76
N PRO A 69 0.43 -15.73 4.25
CA PRO A 69 0.03 -16.18 5.59
C PRO A 69 0.53 -15.25 6.70
N THR A 70 1.72 -14.67 6.52
CA THR A 70 2.30 -13.69 7.47
C THR A 70 1.48 -12.41 7.47
N LEU A 71 1.12 -11.90 6.28
CA LEU A 71 0.29 -10.72 6.15
C LEU A 71 -1.11 -10.94 6.75
N VAL A 72 -1.76 -12.08 6.46
CA VAL A 72 -3.08 -12.40 7.01
C VAL A 72 -3.03 -12.51 8.54
N ALA A 73 -2.05 -13.22 9.10
CA ALA A 73 -1.89 -13.32 10.54
C ALA A 73 -1.69 -11.93 11.20
N HIS A 74 -0.90 -11.05 10.57
CA HIS A 74 -0.74 -9.67 11.05
C HIS A 74 -2.06 -8.89 10.99
N VAL A 75 -2.83 -9.02 9.89
CA VAL A 75 -4.13 -8.36 9.73
C VAL A 75 -5.11 -8.81 10.81
N GLU A 76 -5.19 -10.11 11.09
CA GLU A 76 -6.04 -10.67 12.14
C GLU A 76 -5.63 -10.19 13.53
N GLN A 77 -4.33 -10.26 13.86
CA GLN A 77 -3.80 -9.79 15.15
C GLN A 77 -4.00 -8.29 15.35
N ALA A 78 -3.77 -7.51 14.30
CA ALA A 78 -3.97 -6.07 14.31
C ALA A 78 -5.46 -5.71 14.26
N GLY A 79 -6.36 -6.63 13.91
CA GLY A 79 -7.77 -6.35 13.64
C GLY A 79 -7.95 -5.31 12.54
N ALA A 80 -7.16 -5.38 11.46
CA ALA A 80 -7.19 -4.38 10.41
C ALA A 80 -8.45 -4.52 9.53
N ASP A 81 -9.16 -3.41 9.33
CA ASP A 81 -10.36 -3.33 8.49
C ASP A 81 -9.98 -3.25 7.01
N VAL A 82 -8.86 -2.58 6.73
CA VAL A 82 -8.38 -2.24 5.38
C VAL A 82 -6.92 -2.65 5.25
N VAL A 83 -6.58 -3.27 4.12
CA VAL A 83 -5.19 -3.48 3.71
C VAL A 83 -4.87 -2.61 2.50
N ILE A 84 -3.80 -1.84 2.59
CA ILE A 84 -3.24 -1.03 1.50
C ILE A 84 -1.96 -1.71 1.01
N VAL A 85 -1.93 -2.10 -0.26
CA VAL A 85 -0.77 -2.75 -0.88
C VAL A 85 -0.08 -1.76 -1.82
N ASP A 86 1.22 -1.57 -1.65
CA ASP A 86 2.09 -0.77 -2.52
C ASP A 86 3.26 -1.65 -2.97
N HIS A 87 2.99 -2.47 -3.98
CA HIS A 87 3.92 -3.49 -4.45
C HIS A 87 3.64 -3.88 -5.91
N TYR A 88 4.65 -3.78 -6.79
CA TYR A 88 4.50 -4.04 -8.22
C TYR A 88 4.28 -5.51 -8.58
N GLY A 89 4.91 -6.43 -7.85
CA GLY A 89 5.00 -7.83 -8.25
C GLY A 89 3.90 -8.77 -7.75
N LEU A 90 3.00 -8.38 -6.84
CA LEU A 90 2.07 -9.35 -6.23
C LEU A 90 1.07 -9.88 -7.25
N SER A 91 0.99 -11.20 -7.35
CA SER A 91 0.17 -11.89 -8.37
C SER A 91 -1.33 -11.70 -8.14
N SER A 92 -2.15 -11.86 -9.18
CA SER A 92 -3.62 -11.74 -9.04
C SER A 92 -4.21 -12.84 -8.14
N SER A 93 -3.59 -14.03 -8.07
CA SER A 93 -3.92 -15.07 -7.11
C SER A 93 -3.67 -14.64 -5.67
N TYR A 94 -2.53 -13.97 -5.42
CA TYR A 94 -2.22 -13.40 -4.12
C TYR A 94 -3.28 -12.36 -3.73
N LEU A 95 -3.57 -11.41 -4.62
CA LEU A 95 -4.53 -10.33 -4.34
C LEU A 95 -5.94 -10.87 -4.09
N ARG A 96 -6.38 -11.89 -4.83
CA ARG A 96 -7.67 -12.57 -4.61
C ARG A 96 -7.72 -13.26 -3.25
N ALA A 97 -6.67 -13.97 -2.88
CA ALA A 97 -6.60 -14.66 -1.60
C ALA A 97 -6.57 -13.65 -0.44
N LEU A 98 -5.77 -12.58 -0.55
CA LEU A 98 -5.76 -11.50 0.44
C LEU A 98 -7.13 -10.83 0.56
N ARG A 99 -7.79 -10.52 -0.56
CA ARG A 99 -9.12 -9.90 -0.56
C ARG A 99 -10.14 -10.73 0.22
N ALA A 100 -10.05 -12.06 0.17
CA ALA A 100 -10.97 -12.95 0.89
C ALA A 100 -10.78 -12.91 2.42
N SER A 101 -9.62 -12.44 2.89
CA SER A 101 -9.27 -12.39 4.32
C SER A 101 -9.45 -11.01 4.96
N VAL A 102 -9.84 -9.99 4.19
CA VAL A 102 -9.86 -8.59 4.65
C VAL A 102 -11.15 -7.88 4.29
N GLY A 103 -11.53 -6.86 5.08
CA GLY A 103 -12.74 -6.08 4.84
C GLY A 103 -12.68 -5.31 3.53
N ALA A 104 -11.57 -4.59 3.32
CA ALA A 104 -11.28 -3.90 2.06
C ALA A 104 -9.80 -4.02 1.65
N LEU A 105 -9.56 -4.16 0.36
CA LEU A 105 -8.25 -4.17 -0.28
C LEU A 105 -8.09 -2.94 -1.18
N VAL A 106 -7.11 -2.09 -0.85
CA VAL A 106 -6.71 -0.93 -1.63
C VAL A 106 -5.34 -1.18 -2.24
N ILE A 107 -5.17 -0.88 -3.52
CA ILE A 107 -3.88 -1.01 -4.20
C ILE A 107 -3.38 0.37 -4.61
N LEU A 108 -2.13 0.70 -4.24
CA LEU A 108 -1.38 1.78 -4.86
C LEU A 108 -0.68 1.21 -6.10
N ASP A 109 -0.97 1.78 -7.26
CA ASP A 109 -0.46 1.27 -8.53
C ASP A 109 -0.11 2.42 -9.49
N ASP A 110 0.92 2.26 -10.30
CA ASP A 110 1.34 3.32 -11.23
C ASP A 110 1.38 2.86 -12.69
N LEU A 111 1.24 1.55 -12.94
CA LEU A 111 1.58 0.91 -14.21
C LEU A 111 0.38 0.35 -14.95
N GLY A 112 -0.67 -0.08 -14.25
CA GLY A 112 -1.84 -0.72 -14.85
C GLY A 112 -1.52 -2.02 -15.59
N ASP A 113 -0.37 -2.62 -15.34
CA ASP A 113 0.21 -3.72 -16.12
C ASP A 113 -0.14 -5.12 -15.60
N ARG A 114 -1.00 -5.21 -14.58
CA ARG A 114 -1.42 -6.47 -13.97
C ARG A 114 -2.90 -6.48 -13.60
N ASP A 115 -3.42 -7.67 -13.35
CA ASP A 115 -4.82 -7.85 -12.92
C ASP A 115 -5.01 -7.42 -11.47
N LEU A 116 -5.66 -6.27 -11.29
CA LEU A 116 -6.01 -5.66 -10.01
C LEU A 116 -7.50 -5.81 -9.65
N THR A 117 -8.26 -6.62 -10.39
CA THR A 117 -9.74 -6.68 -10.27
C THR A 117 -10.23 -7.23 -8.92
N ALA A 118 -9.37 -7.89 -8.17
CA ALA A 118 -9.63 -8.32 -6.80
C ALA A 118 -9.73 -7.18 -5.79
N SER A 119 -9.25 -5.98 -6.13
CA SER A 119 -9.25 -4.83 -5.24
C SER A 119 -10.63 -4.15 -5.15
N ASP A 120 -10.88 -3.51 -4.00
CA ASP A 120 -12.03 -2.64 -3.80
C ASP A 120 -11.74 -1.20 -4.25
N LEU A 121 -10.47 -0.81 -4.27
CA LEU A 121 -10.00 0.50 -4.72
C LEU A 121 -8.59 0.39 -5.30
N VAL A 122 -8.36 1.03 -6.44
CA VAL A 122 -7.03 1.27 -7.00
C VAL A 122 -6.78 2.77 -6.96
N VAL A 123 -5.63 3.18 -6.45
CA VAL A 123 -5.19 4.57 -6.43
C VAL A 123 -3.92 4.69 -7.25
N ASN A 124 -4.03 5.36 -8.40
CA ASN A 124 -2.85 5.77 -9.15
C ASN A 124 -2.34 7.11 -8.64
N THR A 125 -1.17 7.04 -8.02
CA THR A 125 -0.57 8.14 -7.27
C THR A 125 0.28 9.06 -8.16
N THR A 126 0.44 8.72 -9.44
CA THR A 126 1.28 9.49 -10.37
C THR A 126 0.49 10.60 -11.07
N PRO A 127 1.14 11.76 -11.36
CA PRO A 127 0.53 12.79 -12.21
C PRO A 127 0.14 12.27 -13.60
N ALA A 128 0.90 11.30 -14.13
CA ALA A 128 0.64 10.66 -15.42
C ALA A 128 -0.42 9.55 -15.35
N GLY A 129 -1.05 9.30 -14.19
CA GLY A 129 -2.00 8.19 -14.00
C GLY A 129 -3.22 8.24 -14.91
N MET A 130 -3.57 9.42 -15.42
CA MET A 130 -4.62 9.59 -16.44
C MET A 130 -4.28 8.97 -17.80
N LEU A 131 -2.98 8.80 -18.09
CA LEU A 131 -2.46 8.19 -19.31
C LEU A 131 -2.27 6.68 -19.20
N VAL A 132 -2.36 6.13 -17.99
CA VAL A 132 -2.24 4.69 -17.74
C VAL A 132 -3.53 3.99 -18.15
N ASP A 133 -3.38 2.95 -18.96
CA ASP A 133 -4.50 2.17 -19.48
C ASP A 133 -4.90 1.08 -18.47
N TYR A 134 -5.89 1.40 -17.64
CA TYR A 134 -6.50 0.43 -16.73
C TYR A 134 -7.69 -0.27 -17.40
N PRO A 135 -7.92 -1.56 -17.11
CA PRO A 135 -9.14 -2.25 -17.52
C PRO A 135 -10.41 -1.47 -17.16
N ALA A 136 -11.34 -1.36 -18.10
CA ALA A 136 -12.60 -0.61 -17.89
C ALA A 136 -13.42 -1.12 -16.68
N SER A 137 -13.25 -2.39 -16.29
CA SER A 137 -13.86 -2.99 -15.11
C SER A 137 -13.43 -2.32 -13.79
N LEU A 138 -12.27 -1.66 -13.75
CA LEU A 138 -11.76 -0.94 -12.59
C LEU A 138 -12.24 0.50 -12.51
N ALA A 139 -12.81 1.07 -13.57
CA ALA A 139 -13.24 2.46 -13.63
C ALA A 139 -14.08 2.93 -12.40
N PRO A 140 -15.06 2.18 -11.87
CA PRO A 140 -15.83 2.63 -10.69
C PRO A 140 -15.03 2.63 -9.38
N ARG A 141 -13.82 2.07 -9.37
CA ARG A 141 -12.95 1.87 -8.21
C ARG A 141 -11.55 2.44 -8.44
N LEU A 142 -11.36 3.29 -9.44
CA LEU A 142 -10.06 3.84 -9.81
C LEU A 142 -9.99 5.33 -9.47
N LEU A 143 -9.09 5.69 -8.59
CA LEU A 143 -8.74 7.07 -8.28
C LEU A 143 -7.41 7.42 -8.96
N ARG A 144 -7.39 8.46 -9.80
CA ARG A 144 -6.21 8.90 -10.54
C ARG A 144 -6.29 10.38 -10.88
N GLY A 145 -5.16 10.99 -11.26
CA GLY A 145 -5.11 12.43 -11.57
C GLY A 145 -5.02 13.26 -10.30
N ASP A 146 -6.15 13.71 -9.74
CA ASP A 146 -6.15 14.62 -8.59
C ASP A 146 -5.60 13.99 -7.29
N TYR A 147 -5.57 12.65 -7.24
CA TYR A 147 -5.21 11.82 -6.09
C TYR A 147 -3.69 11.55 -5.95
N VAL A 148 -2.83 12.44 -6.44
CA VAL A 148 -1.37 12.37 -6.23
C VAL A 148 -1.04 12.44 -4.74
N LEU A 149 -0.18 11.54 -4.27
CA LEU A 149 0.35 11.56 -2.90
C LEU A 149 1.63 12.39 -2.84
N LEU A 150 1.48 13.67 -2.47
CA LEU A 150 2.61 14.58 -2.26
C LEU A 150 3.00 14.64 -0.78
N HIS A 151 4.29 14.79 -0.52
CA HIS A 151 4.74 15.13 0.82
C HIS A 151 4.18 16.51 1.22
N PRO A 152 3.72 16.74 2.47
CA PRO A 152 3.04 17.97 2.88
C PRO A 152 3.80 19.26 2.56
N ALA A 153 5.13 19.21 2.55
CA ALA A 153 5.99 20.34 2.18
C ALA A 153 5.74 20.88 0.75
N PHE A 154 5.14 20.09 -0.14
CA PHE A 154 4.83 20.48 -1.53
C PHE A 154 3.34 20.72 -1.78
N ALA A 155 2.48 20.61 -0.76
CA ALA A 155 1.03 20.74 -0.92
C ALA A 155 0.59 22.16 -1.35
N GLN A 156 1.40 23.18 -1.05
CA GLN A 156 1.12 24.59 -1.36
C GLN A 156 1.55 25.01 -2.77
N SER A 157 2.26 24.15 -3.50
CA SER A 157 2.81 24.44 -4.84
C SER A 157 1.98 23.84 -5.98
N ARG A 158 0.72 23.49 -5.71
CA ARG A 158 -0.26 23.00 -6.69
C ARG A 158 -1.11 24.14 -7.24
#